data_AF-A0A7D4BER8-F1
#
_entry.id   AF-A0A7D4BER8-F1
#
_cell.length_a   1.000
_cell.length_b   1.000
_cell.length_c   1.000
_cell.angle_alpha   90.00
_cell.angle_beta   90.00
_cell.angle_gamma   90.00
#
_symmetry.space_group_name_H-M   'P 1'
#
loop_
_entity.id
_entity.type
_entity.pdbx_description
1 polymer ?
#
loop_
_entity_poly.entity_id
_entity_poly.type
_entity_poly.pdbx_seq_one_letter_code
_entity_poly.pdbx_strand_id
1 'polypeptide(L)'
;MSLPHWIIAIPLFAFLAFGISFILNMILKTTWLPVVLYAGLLVYFFVTKGLLGNGDYLMLSVGLLGIALGGWTIRHLRHKGYRMF
;
A
#
# COMPACT_ATOMS: atom_id res chain seq x y z
N MET A 1 0.80 -21.87 -8.18
CA MET A 1 0.48 -20.65 -8.95
C MET A 1 1.31 -20.62 -10.22
N SER A 2 0.72 -20.30 -11.37
CA SER A 2 1.43 -20.26 -12.64
C SER A 2 2.27 -18.98 -12.77
N LEU A 3 3.42 -19.06 -13.44
CA LEU A 3 4.36 -17.94 -13.63
C LEU A 3 3.69 -16.68 -14.22
N PRO A 4 2.78 -16.77 -15.22
CA PRO A 4 2.08 -15.61 -15.76
C PRO A 4 1.24 -14.85 -14.75
N HIS A 5 0.66 -15.54 -13.75
CA HIS A 5 -0.13 -14.90 -12.71
C HIS A 5 0.72 -13.88 -11.94
N TRP A 6 1.92 -14.27 -11.50
CA TRP A 6 2.81 -13.43 -10.71
C TRP A 6 3.27 -12.18 -11.48
N ILE A 7 3.51 -12.32 -12.79
CA ILE A 7 3.92 -11.21 -13.67
C ILE A 7 2.84 -10.13 -13.74
N ILE A 8 1.57 -10.51 -13.73
CA ILE A 8 0.44 -9.57 -13.82
C ILE A 8 0.08 -9.03 -12.43
N ALA A 9 0.00 -9.91 -11.44
CA ALA A 9 -0.51 -9.57 -10.11
C ALA A 9 0.43 -8.62 -9.35
N ILE A 10 1.76 -8.78 -9.46
CA ILE A 10 2.72 -7.94 -8.73
C ILE A 10 2.60 -6.46 -9.14
N PRO A 11 2.72 -6.08 -10.43
CA PRO A 11 2.56 -4.69 -10.85
C PRO A 11 1.17 -4.15 -10.53
N LEU A 12 0.12 -4.94 -10.78
CA LEU A 12 -1.27 -4.52 -10.54
C LEU A 12 -1.50 -4.19 -9.06
N PHE A 13 -1.08 -5.08 -8.16
CA PHE A 13 -1.24 -4.89 -6.72
C PHE A 13 -0.43 -3.70 -6.21
N ALA A 14 0.81 -3.52 -6.71
CA ALA A 14 1.64 -2.37 -6.40
C ALA A 14 0.96 -1.05 -6.79
N PHE A 15 0.45 -0.97 -8.03
CA PHE A 15 -0.17 0.24 -8.57
C PHE A 15 -1.49 0.57 -7.87
N LEU A 16 -2.29 -0.46 -7.57
CA LEU A 16 -3.54 -0.30 -6.83
C LEU A 16 -3.29 0.18 -5.40
N ALA A 17 -2.35 -0.44 -4.69
CA ALA A 17 -2.00 -0.06 -3.32
C ALA A 17 -1.47 1.39 -3.27
N PHE A 18 -0.63 1.77 -4.24
CA PHE A 18 -0.17 3.15 -4.42
C PHE A 18 -1.33 4.13 -4.67
N GLY A 19 -2.23 3.79 -5.59
CA GLY A 19 -3.39 4.63 -5.92
C GLY A 19 -4.35 4.82 -4.72
N ILE A 20 -4.63 3.75 -3.98
CA ILE A 20 -5.47 3.80 -2.77
C ILE A 20 -4.82 4.69 -1.70
N SER A 21 -3.50 4.59 -1.50
CA SER A 21 -2.79 5.47 -0.58
C SER A 21 -2.91 6.95 -0.97
N PHE A 22 -2.90 7.24 -2.27
CA PHE A 22 -3.11 8.59 -2.80
C PHE A 22 -4.49 9.13 -2.48
N ILE A 23 -5.53 8.37 -2.82
CA ILE A 23 -6.92 8.76 -2.62
C ILE A 23 -7.23 8.95 -1.13
N LEU A 24 -6.82 7.99 -0.29
CA LEU A 24 -7.08 8.06 1.16
C LEU A 24 -6.48 9.31 1.79
N ASN A 25 -5.23 9.64 1.48
CA ASN A 25 -4.61 10.82 2.05
C ASN A 25 -5.12 12.14 1.43
N MET A 26 -5.62 12.12 0.18
CA MET A 26 -6.31 13.28 -0.37
C MET A 26 -7.63 13.57 0.34
N ILE A 27 -8.39 12.54 0.77
CA ILE A 27 -9.64 12.69 1.53
C ILE A 27 -9.36 13.06 2.99
N LEU A 28 -8.49 12.31 3.67
CA LEU A 28 -8.28 12.40 5.13
C LEU A 28 -7.20 13.43 5.53
N LYS A 29 -6.61 14.13 4.55
CA LYS A 29 -5.56 15.16 4.68
C LYS A 29 -4.35 14.77 5.56
N THR A 30 -4.19 13.49 5.86
CA THR A 30 -3.17 12.96 6.79
C THR A 30 -2.21 12.02 6.08
N THR A 31 -0.94 12.43 5.96
CA THR A 31 0.07 11.79 5.10
C THR A 31 0.35 10.33 5.44
N TRP A 32 0.43 10.02 6.73
CA TRP A 32 0.87 8.72 7.22
C TRP A 32 -0.28 7.77 7.54
N LEU A 33 -1.52 8.25 7.52
CA LEU A 33 -2.69 7.46 7.88
C LEU A 33 -2.87 6.21 7.00
N PRO A 34 -2.74 6.26 5.66
CA PRO A 34 -2.88 5.07 4.82
C PRO A 34 -1.85 3.99 5.15
N VAL A 35 -0.62 4.40 5.45
CA VAL A 35 0.49 3.50 5.83
C VAL A 35 0.19 2.83 7.17
N VAL A 36 -0.23 3.61 8.17
CA VAL A 36 -0.56 3.09 9.51
C VAL A 36 -1.76 2.15 9.46
N LEU A 37 -2.82 2.48 8.70
CA LEU A 37 -3.97 1.59 8.53
C LEU A 37 -3.56 0.26 7.91
N TYR A 38 -2.75 0.29 6.85
CA TYR A 38 -2.30 -0.92 6.20
C TYR A 38 -1.39 -1.75 7.11
N ALA A 39 -0.46 -1.12 7.84
CA ALA A 39 0.38 -1.81 8.82
C ALA A 39 -0.45 -2.45 9.96
N GLY A 40 -1.48 -1.76 10.47
CA GLY A 40 -2.39 -2.33 11.46
C GLY A 40 -3.15 -3.54 10.94
N LEU A 41 -3.59 -3.50 9.67
CA LEU A 41 -4.23 -4.62 8.99
C LEU A 41 -3.29 -5.82 8.86
N LEU A 42 -2.02 -5.59 8.53
CA LEU A 42 -0.99 -6.63 8.47
C LEU A 42 -0.77 -7.30 9.83
N VAL A 43 -0.66 -6.51 10.91
CA VAL A 43 -0.50 -7.04 12.26
C VAL A 43 -1.72 -7.87 12.66
N TYR A 44 -2.92 -7.38 12.37
CA TYR A 44 -4.16 -8.11 12.62
C TYR A 44 -4.20 -9.46 11.88
N PHE A 45 -3.82 -9.49 10.60
CA PHE A 45 -3.74 -10.73 9.83
C PHE A 45 -2.66 -11.68 10.37
N PHE A 46 -1.50 -11.15 10.76
CA PHE A 46 -0.42 -11.94 11.34
C PHE A 46 -0.86 -12.65 12.61
N VAL A 47 -1.51 -11.92 13.53
CA VAL A 47 -2.00 -12.46 14.81
C VAL A 47 -3.15 -13.46 14.62
N THR A 48 -4.06 -13.19 13.69
CA THR A 48 -5.30 -13.99 13.55
C THR A 48 -5.12 -15.23 12.67
N LYS A 49 -4.27 -15.15 11.64
CA LYS A 49 -4.16 -16.18 10.59
C LYS A 49 -2.76 -16.80 10.48
N GLY A 50 -1.75 -16.30 11.21
CA GLY A 50 -0.43 -16.92 11.30
C GLY A 50 0.40 -16.97 10.00
N LEU A 51 -0.07 -16.31 8.95
CA LEU A 51 0.41 -16.30 7.57
C LEU A 51 0.04 -17.53 6.72
N LEU A 52 -0.75 -17.23 5.69
CA LEU A 52 -0.98 -18.06 4.51
C LEU A 52 0.30 -18.07 3.65
N GLY A 53 0.50 -19.13 2.85
CA GLY A 53 1.79 -19.56 2.31
C GLY A 53 2.62 -18.52 1.53
N ASN A 54 3.85 -18.89 1.14
CA ASN A 54 4.91 -18.02 0.60
C ASN A 54 4.48 -16.94 -0.43
N GLY A 55 3.43 -17.19 -1.23
CA GLY A 55 2.91 -16.19 -2.17
C GLY A 55 2.27 -14.97 -1.50
N ASP A 56 1.60 -15.16 -0.37
CA ASP A 56 0.80 -14.11 0.26
C ASP A 56 1.72 -13.05 0.89
N TYR A 57 2.85 -13.45 1.46
CA TYR A 57 3.90 -12.55 1.92
C TYR A 57 4.40 -11.60 0.83
N LEU A 58 4.56 -12.12 -0.39
CA LEU A 58 5.07 -11.34 -1.51
C LEU A 58 4.05 -10.27 -1.91
N MET A 59 2.77 -10.63 -2.00
CA MET A 59 1.69 -9.65 -2.26
C MET A 59 1.59 -8.59 -1.15
N LEU A 60 1.64 -9.01 0.12
CA LEU A 60 1.54 -8.10 1.27
C LEU A 60 2.73 -7.11 1.33
N SER A 61 3.94 -7.58 1.06
CA SER A 61 5.13 -6.71 1.02
C SER A 61 5.09 -5.72 -0.14
N VAL A 62 4.66 -6.17 -1.34
CA VAL A 62 4.47 -5.28 -2.50
C VAL A 62 3.39 -4.23 -2.23
N GLY A 63 2.29 -4.60 -1.59
CA GLY A 63 1.24 -3.66 -1.16
C GLY A 63 1.76 -2.62 -0.16
N LEU A 64 2.54 -3.06 0.84
CA LEU A 64 3.16 -2.17 1.82
C LEU A 64 4.07 -1.15 1.13
N LEU A 65 4.91 -1.61 0.19
CA LEU A 65 5.79 -0.74 -0.58
C LEU A 65 4.99 0.27 -1.42
N GLY A 66 3.92 -0.17 -2.09
CA GLY A 66 3.05 0.72 -2.87
C GLY A 66 2.45 1.84 -2.02
N ILE A 67 1.92 1.50 -0.84
CA ILE A 67 1.32 2.48 0.09
C ILE A 67 2.38 3.40 0.70
N ALA A 68 3.54 2.88 1.09
CA ALA A 68 4.64 3.67 1.62
C ALA A 68 5.15 4.69 0.59
N LEU A 69 5.31 4.28 -0.67
CA LEU A 69 5.67 5.15 -1.78
C LEU A 69 4.59 6.21 -2.04
N GLY A 70 3.32 5.83 -1.96
CA GLY A 70 2.19 6.77 -2.04
C GLY A 70 2.28 7.84 -0.95
N GLY A 71 2.42 7.43 0.31
CA GLY A 71 2.59 8.34 1.44
C GLY A 71 3.80 9.28 1.29
N TRP A 72 4.96 8.75 0.87
CA TRP A 72 6.16 9.54 0.61
C TRP A 72 5.95 10.57 -0.50
N THR A 73 5.34 10.14 -1.62
CA THR A 73 5.06 11.01 -2.75
C THR A 73 4.15 12.16 -2.34
N ILE A 74 3.13 11.89 -1.53
CA ILE A 74 2.22 12.97 -1.11
C ILE A 74 2.88 13.89 -0.09
N ARG A 75 3.72 13.37 0.81
CA ARG A 75 4.54 14.21 1.69
C ARG A 75 5.33 15.23 0.86
N HIS A 76 5.98 14.75 -0.19
CA HIS A 76 6.76 15.59 -1.11
C HIS A 76 5.90 16.63 -1.82
N LEU A 77 4.72 16.23 -2.33
CA LEU A 77 3.78 17.14 -2.97
C LEU A 77 3.25 18.21 -2.01
N ARG A 78 3.08 17.89 -0.72
CA ARG A 78 2.65 18.87 0.31
C ARG A 78 3.71 19.93 0.54
N HIS A 79 4.97 19.51 0.66
CA HIS A 79 6.09 20.44 0.82
C HIS A 79 6.27 21.37 -0.39
N LYS A 80 5.89 20.91 -1.59
CA LYS A 80 5.91 21.70 -2.82
C LYS A 80 4.68 22.61 -3.00
N GLY A 81 3.75 22.64 -2.06
CA GLY A 81 2.57 23.52 -2.13
C GLY A 81 1.53 23.09 -3.16
N TYR A 82 1.56 21.83 -3.63
CA TYR A 82 0.51 21.33 -4.51
C TYR A 82 -0.82 21.31 -3.76
N ARG A 83 -1.85 21.91 -4.38
CA ARG A 83 -3.23 21.83 -3.88
C ARG A 83 -3.72 20.40 -4.02
N MET A 84 -3.82 19.71 -2.89
CA MET A 84 -4.43 18.39 -2.82
C MET A 84 -5.95 18.57 -2.70
N PHE A 85 -6.64 18.80 -3.83
CA PHE A 85 -8.08 19.10 -3.93
C PHE A 85 -8.58 20.23 -2.98
#